data_AF-A0A660WC30-F1
#
_entry.id   AF-A0A660WC30-F1
#
_cell.length_a   1.000
_cell.length_b   1.000
_cell.length_c   1.000
_cell.angle_alpha   90.00
_cell.angle_beta   90.00
_cell.angle_gamma   90.00
#
_symmetry.space_group_name_H-M   'P 1'
#
loop_
_entity.id
_entity.type
_entity.pdbx_description
1 polymer ?
#
loop_
_entity_poly.entity_id
_entity_poly.type
_entity_poly.pdbx_seq_one_letter_code
_entity_poly.pdbx_strand_id
1 'polypeptide(L)'
;MIVLKFGGTSLGTPDTINTAREIVCARLAEKPIVVVSAHAGVTDALFELAHDAVRGRHDTFDLRQIHYNLIDALGLERDIIQHDLDELEELLKGVSYVKELTPRSLDYAVSFGEKFSAAIVAAYFTRQGLPSVAVNSYDLGLVTDSNFGSANPLPRSEAAIAENIAGFNEQVPVVTGYIAKDEDGDITTLGRSGSDFTASFIGAAVGAGEIQIWTDVDGVMTADP
;
A
#
# COMPACT_ATOMS: atom_id res chain seq x y z
N MET A 1 17.47 0.88 12.05
CA MET A 1 16.29 0.76 11.18
C MET A 1 15.08 1.17 11.98
N ILE A 2 14.21 1.93 11.34
CA ILE A 2 12.93 2.36 11.89
C ILE A 2 11.86 2.11 10.82
N VAL A 3 10.69 1.66 11.23
CA VAL A 3 9.55 1.50 10.33
C VAL A 3 8.54 2.61 10.60
N LEU A 4 8.13 3.33 9.56
CA LEU A 4 7.19 4.44 9.62
C LEU A 4 5.96 4.08 8.80
N LYS A 5 4.83 3.82 9.46
CA LYS A 5 3.58 3.53 8.77
C LYS A 5 2.70 4.78 8.69
N PHE A 6 2.17 5.08 7.51
CA PHE A 6 1.22 6.17 7.30
C PHE A 6 -0.15 5.64 6.87
N GLY A 7 -1.21 6.08 7.56
CA GLY A 7 -2.60 5.78 7.18
C GLY A 7 -3.07 6.57 5.97
N GLY A 8 -4.24 6.20 5.42
CA GLY A 8 -4.78 6.83 4.23
C GLY A 8 -5.11 8.32 4.37
N THR A 9 -5.51 8.76 5.57
CA THR A 9 -5.75 10.18 5.87
C THR A 9 -4.44 10.97 5.97
N SER A 10 -3.36 10.33 6.42
CA SER A 10 -2.01 10.92 6.47
C SER A 10 -1.35 11.10 5.10
N LEU A 11 -1.98 10.58 4.03
CA LEU A 11 -1.48 10.66 2.66
C LEU A 11 -2.52 11.28 1.70
N GLY A 12 -3.63 11.82 2.20
CA GLY A 12 -4.77 12.21 1.36
C GLY A 12 -4.59 13.49 0.54
N THR A 13 -3.61 14.34 0.87
CA THR A 13 -3.39 15.64 0.22
C THR A 13 -1.90 15.95 0.04
N PRO A 14 -1.53 16.88 -0.87
CA PRO A 14 -0.14 17.31 -1.01
C PRO A 14 0.55 17.74 0.29
N ASP A 15 -0.17 18.46 1.16
CA ASP A 15 0.37 18.93 2.43
C ASP A 15 0.64 17.77 3.39
N THR A 16 -0.27 16.80 3.47
CA THR A 16 -0.09 15.61 4.33
C THR A 16 1.04 14.70 3.82
N ILE A 17 1.17 14.52 2.50
CA ILE A 17 2.28 13.76 1.90
C ILE A 17 3.61 14.49 2.13
N ASN A 18 3.67 15.82 2.02
CA ASN A 18 4.88 16.56 2.35
C ASN A 18 5.22 16.47 3.85
N THR A 19 4.22 16.48 4.73
CA THR A 19 4.42 16.25 6.17
C THR A 19 5.02 14.86 6.42
N ALA A 20 4.48 13.82 5.77
CA ALA A 20 5.04 12.47 5.84
C ALA A 20 6.51 12.44 5.35
N ARG A 21 6.82 13.13 4.25
CA ARG A 21 8.19 13.28 3.75
C ARG A 21 9.12 13.92 4.79
N GLU A 22 8.69 14.98 5.45
CA GLU A 22 9.48 15.67 6.48
C GLU A 22 9.76 14.78 7.68
N ILE A 23 8.76 14.00 8.12
CA ILE A 23 8.91 12.99 9.17
C ILE A 23 9.95 11.94 8.77
N VAL A 24 9.90 11.44 7.53
CA VAL A 24 10.86 10.46 7.01
C VAL A 24 12.26 11.08 6.91
N CYS A 25 12.38 12.31 6.42
CA CYS A 25 13.66 13.03 6.33
C CYS A 25 14.32 13.21 7.71
N ALA A 26 13.54 13.46 8.75
CA ALA A 26 14.04 13.59 10.12
C ALA A 26 14.64 12.28 10.67
N ARG A 27 14.36 11.13 10.03
CA ARG A 27 14.77 9.79 10.47
C ARG A 27 15.76 9.09 9.54
N LEU A 28 16.33 9.79 8.56
CA LEU A 28 17.23 9.17 7.57
C LEU A 28 18.43 8.45 8.20
N ALA A 29 18.99 9.00 9.29
CA ALA A 29 20.10 8.37 10.01
C ALA A 29 19.75 6.99 10.59
N GLU A 30 18.47 6.74 10.85
CA GLU A 30 17.96 5.48 11.38
C GLU A 30 17.64 4.46 10.28
N LYS A 31 17.81 4.81 9.00
CA LYS A 31 17.44 4.00 7.82
C LYS A 31 15.93 3.67 7.83
N PRO A 32 15.07 4.63 7.46
CA PRO A 32 13.63 4.46 7.53
C PRO A 32 13.12 3.53 6.44
N ILE A 33 12.16 2.69 6.79
CA ILE A 33 11.32 1.91 5.87
C ILE A 33 9.92 2.47 6.01
N VAL A 34 9.33 2.92 4.91
CA VAL A 34 8.00 3.53 4.91
C VAL A 34 6.98 2.47 4.54
N VAL A 35 5.90 2.34 5.29
CA VAL A 35 4.74 1.50 4.95
C VAL A 35 3.55 2.40 4.74
N VAL A 36 2.86 2.26 3.61
CA VAL A 36 1.70 3.11 3.29
C VAL A 36 0.41 2.31 3.25
N SER A 37 -0.69 2.95 3.63
CA SER A 37 -2.04 2.51 3.32
C SER A 37 -2.55 3.20 2.04
N ALA A 38 -3.64 2.68 1.48
CA ALA A 38 -4.34 3.29 0.37
C ALA A 38 -4.85 4.67 0.82
N HIS A 39 -4.96 5.61 -0.12
CA HIS A 39 -5.53 6.93 0.18
C HIS A 39 -6.94 6.77 0.78
N ALA A 40 -7.34 7.72 1.64
CA ALA A 40 -8.62 7.66 2.34
C ALA A 40 -9.80 7.38 1.38
N GLY A 41 -10.60 6.35 1.70
CA GLY A 41 -11.78 5.93 0.92
C GLY A 41 -11.49 5.08 -0.32
N VAL A 42 -10.21 4.93 -0.74
CA VAL A 42 -9.87 4.17 -1.95
C VAL A 42 -10.14 2.67 -1.80
N THR A 43 -9.80 2.08 -0.66
CA THR A 43 -10.05 0.65 -0.42
C THR A 43 -11.55 0.33 -0.49
N ASP A 44 -12.39 1.15 0.14
CA ASP A 44 -13.84 0.98 0.11
C ASP A 44 -14.39 1.15 -1.32
N ALA A 45 -13.91 2.15 -2.07
CA ALA A 45 -14.27 2.34 -3.47
C ALA A 45 -13.88 1.12 -4.34
N LEU A 46 -12.74 0.48 -4.08
CA LEU A 46 -12.32 -0.74 -4.77
C LEU A 46 -13.21 -1.94 -4.43
N PHE A 47 -13.60 -2.10 -3.17
CA PHE A 47 -14.60 -3.10 -2.78
C PHE A 47 -15.93 -2.88 -3.53
N GLU A 48 -16.41 -1.64 -3.55
CA GLU A 48 -17.65 -1.28 -4.25
C GLU A 48 -17.55 -1.56 -5.75
N LEU A 49 -16.46 -1.13 -6.40
CA LEU A 49 -16.20 -1.37 -7.82
C LEU A 49 -16.15 -2.86 -8.17
N ALA A 50 -15.48 -3.68 -7.36
CA ALA A 50 -15.42 -5.12 -7.56
C ALA A 50 -16.81 -5.77 -7.46
N HIS A 51 -17.63 -5.37 -6.51
CA HIS A 51 -19.00 -5.86 -6.37
C HIS A 51 -19.94 -5.36 -7.47
N ASP A 52 -19.77 -4.12 -7.93
CA ASP A 52 -20.53 -3.55 -9.02
C ASP A 52 -20.15 -4.16 -10.37
N ALA A 53 -18.90 -4.58 -10.54
CA ALA A 53 -18.44 -5.30 -11.73
C ALA A 53 -19.26 -6.57 -11.94
N VAL A 54 -19.56 -7.33 -10.87
CA VAL A 54 -20.46 -8.50 -10.93
C VAL A 54 -21.82 -8.13 -11.54
N ARG A 55 -22.32 -6.91 -11.30
CA ARG A 55 -23.59 -6.40 -11.85
C ARG A 55 -23.45 -5.83 -13.28
N GLY A 56 -22.26 -5.90 -13.86
CA GLY A 56 -21.94 -5.38 -15.19
C GLY A 56 -21.42 -3.94 -15.22
N ARG A 57 -21.25 -3.30 -14.06
CA ARG A 57 -20.74 -1.92 -13.96
C ARG A 57 -19.29 -1.94 -13.53
N HIS A 58 -18.38 -1.58 -14.41
CA HIS A 58 -16.93 -1.65 -14.17
C HIS A 58 -16.22 -0.32 -14.51
N ASP A 59 -16.95 0.79 -14.42
CA ASP A 59 -16.39 2.11 -14.70
C ASP A 59 -15.50 2.57 -13.54
N THR A 60 -14.23 2.87 -13.84
CA THR A 60 -13.21 3.31 -12.88
C THR A 60 -13.02 4.82 -12.86
N PHE A 61 -13.85 5.59 -13.58
CA PHE A 61 -13.65 7.03 -13.79
C PHE A 61 -13.43 7.80 -12.49
N ASP A 62 -14.28 7.61 -11.48
CA ASP A 62 -14.18 8.36 -10.22
C ASP A 62 -12.89 8.01 -9.44
N LEU A 63 -12.57 6.71 -9.36
CA LEU A 63 -11.33 6.23 -8.73
C LEU A 63 -10.10 6.83 -9.42
N ARG A 64 -10.11 6.85 -10.76
CA ARG A 64 -9.04 7.42 -11.57
C ARG A 64 -8.90 8.92 -11.33
N GLN A 65 -10.02 9.66 -11.28
CA GLN A 65 -10.00 11.10 -11.04
C GLN A 65 -9.48 11.45 -9.65
N ILE A 66 -9.84 10.69 -8.62
CA ILE A 66 -9.30 10.89 -7.27
C ILE A 66 -7.76 10.86 -7.30
N HIS A 67 -7.16 9.86 -7.96
CA HIS A 67 -5.71 9.75 -8.05
C HIS A 67 -5.09 10.77 -9.00
N TYR A 68 -5.68 11.06 -10.16
CA TYR A 68 -5.15 12.05 -11.10
C TYR A 68 -5.17 13.46 -10.52
N ASN A 69 -6.21 13.83 -9.80
CA ASN A 69 -6.25 15.13 -9.11
C ASN A 69 -5.11 15.27 -8.09
N LEU A 70 -4.82 14.21 -7.33
CA LEU A 70 -3.71 14.20 -6.37
C LEU A 70 -2.35 14.26 -7.08
N ILE A 71 -2.15 13.42 -8.11
CA ILE A 71 -0.93 13.39 -8.92
C ILE A 71 -0.64 14.77 -9.53
N ASP A 72 -1.64 15.40 -10.14
CA ASP A 72 -1.52 16.72 -10.74
C ASP A 72 -1.17 17.78 -9.68
N ALA A 73 -1.82 17.73 -8.51
CA ALA A 73 -1.56 18.66 -7.41
C ALA A 73 -0.14 18.50 -6.82
N LEU A 74 0.43 17.30 -6.89
CA LEU A 74 1.82 17.01 -6.53
C LEU A 74 2.81 17.39 -7.65
N GLY A 75 2.31 17.73 -8.84
CA GLY A 75 3.11 18.01 -10.03
C GLY A 75 3.83 16.78 -10.58
N LEU A 76 3.22 15.60 -10.45
CA LEU A 76 3.73 14.33 -10.95
C LEU A 76 3.13 14.00 -12.33
N GLU A 77 3.75 13.07 -13.04
CA GLU A 77 3.19 12.51 -14.27
C GLU A 77 2.18 11.41 -13.94
N ARG A 78 1.09 11.32 -14.71
CA ARG A 78 -0.01 10.37 -14.46
C ARG A 78 0.33 8.93 -14.84
N ASP A 79 1.37 8.73 -15.63
CA ASP A 79 1.84 7.42 -16.08
C ASP A 79 2.32 6.53 -14.92
N ILE A 80 2.70 7.11 -13.79
CA ILE A 80 3.18 6.39 -12.59
C ILE A 80 2.18 5.36 -12.04
N ILE A 81 0.88 5.50 -12.32
CA ILE A 81 -0.15 4.52 -11.95
C ILE A 81 -0.89 3.92 -13.15
N GLN A 82 -0.54 4.29 -14.39
CA GLN A 82 -1.33 3.92 -15.57
C GLN A 82 -1.36 2.40 -15.78
N HIS A 83 -0.22 1.73 -15.62
CA HIS A 83 -0.14 0.26 -15.72
C HIS A 83 -1.10 -0.43 -14.75
N ASP A 84 -1.10 0.01 -13.49
CA ASP A 84 -1.93 -0.57 -12.44
C ASP A 84 -3.42 -0.24 -12.64
N LEU A 85 -3.74 0.93 -13.18
CA LEU A 85 -5.11 1.28 -13.57
C LEU A 85 -5.62 0.39 -14.71
N ASP A 86 -4.80 0.16 -15.74
CA ASP A 86 -5.16 -0.69 -16.88
C ASP A 86 -5.41 -2.14 -16.41
N GLU A 87 -4.54 -2.66 -15.55
CA GLU A 87 -4.66 -4.00 -14.95
C GLU A 87 -5.95 -4.15 -14.11
N LEU A 88 -6.28 -3.13 -13.30
CA LEU A 88 -7.54 -3.08 -12.56
C LEU A 88 -8.77 -3.05 -13.50
N GLU A 89 -8.73 -2.24 -14.55
CA GLU A 89 -9.82 -2.14 -15.54
C GLU A 89 -10.05 -3.48 -16.25
N GLU A 90 -8.98 -4.18 -16.63
CA GLU A 90 -9.05 -5.51 -17.23
C GLU A 90 -9.66 -6.54 -16.27
N LEU A 91 -9.24 -6.52 -15.01
CA LEU A 91 -9.79 -7.38 -13.96
C LEU A 91 -11.31 -7.16 -13.80
N LEU A 92 -11.72 -5.91 -13.59
CA LEU A 92 -13.13 -5.56 -13.38
C LEU A 92 -13.98 -5.89 -14.61
N LYS A 93 -13.45 -5.68 -15.81
CA LYS A 93 -14.10 -6.10 -17.06
C LYS A 93 -14.28 -7.61 -17.12
N GLY A 94 -13.26 -8.38 -16.74
CA GLY A 94 -13.34 -9.85 -16.64
C GLY A 94 -14.42 -10.31 -15.67
N VAL A 95 -14.42 -9.78 -14.45
CA VAL A 95 -15.47 -10.02 -13.43
C VAL A 95 -16.86 -9.66 -13.99
N SER A 96 -16.95 -8.58 -14.78
CA SER A 96 -18.20 -8.15 -15.40
C SER A 96 -18.75 -9.09 -16.46
N TYR A 97 -17.90 -9.90 -17.10
CA TYR A 97 -18.32 -10.90 -18.07
C TYR A 97 -18.65 -12.24 -17.42
N VAL A 98 -17.84 -12.67 -16.45
CA VAL A 98 -18.03 -13.95 -15.75
C VAL A 98 -19.18 -13.87 -14.75
N LYS A 99 -19.47 -12.68 -14.20
CA LYS A 99 -20.49 -12.45 -13.17
C LYS A 99 -20.20 -13.19 -11.86
N GLU A 100 -18.91 -13.42 -11.58
CA GLU A 100 -18.42 -14.07 -10.38
C GLU A 100 -17.25 -13.27 -9.80
N LEU A 101 -17.24 -13.11 -8.48
CA LEU A 101 -16.18 -12.45 -7.73
C LEU A 101 -15.74 -13.39 -6.60
N THR A 102 -14.59 -14.02 -6.79
CA THR A 102 -13.99 -14.89 -5.78
C THR A 102 -13.23 -14.05 -4.73
N PRO A 103 -12.99 -14.57 -3.51
CA PRO A 103 -12.14 -13.91 -2.53
C PRO A 103 -10.75 -13.56 -3.08
N ARG A 104 -10.15 -14.45 -3.88
CA ARG A 104 -8.87 -14.21 -4.57
C ARG A 104 -8.95 -13.01 -5.52
N SER A 105 -9.99 -12.94 -6.36
CA SER A 105 -10.19 -11.82 -7.28
C SER A 105 -10.46 -10.51 -6.54
N LEU A 106 -11.13 -10.57 -5.39
CA LEU A 106 -11.40 -9.41 -4.55
C LEU A 106 -10.12 -8.89 -3.90
N ASP A 107 -9.29 -9.76 -3.31
CA ASP A 107 -7.98 -9.39 -2.76
C ASP A 107 -7.11 -8.70 -3.82
N TYR A 108 -7.09 -9.24 -5.03
CA TYR A 108 -6.37 -8.62 -6.14
C TYR A 108 -6.94 -7.23 -6.50
N ALA A 109 -8.26 -7.08 -6.60
CA ALA A 109 -8.89 -5.79 -6.90
C ALA A 109 -8.61 -4.72 -5.83
N VAL A 110 -8.67 -5.08 -4.55
CA VAL A 110 -8.44 -4.10 -3.47
C VAL A 110 -6.95 -3.78 -3.27
N SER A 111 -6.05 -4.65 -3.74
CA SER A 111 -4.60 -4.43 -3.63
C SER A 111 -4.11 -3.18 -4.36
N PHE A 112 -4.83 -2.78 -5.42
CA PHE A 112 -4.47 -1.62 -6.25
C PHE A 112 -4.43 -0.31 -5.45
N GLY A 113 -5.24 -0.17 -4.40
CA GLY A 113 -5.22 1.03 -3.57
C GLY A 113 -3.85 1.27 -2.93
N GLU A 114 -3.20 0.20 -2.48
CA GLU A 114 -1.87 0.25 -1.87
C GLU A 114 -0.77 0.47 -2.91
N LYS A 115 -0.89 -0.18 -4.07
CA LYS A 115 0.01 0.00 -5.21
C LYS A 115 0.02 1.46 -5.68
N PHE A 116 -1.15 2.08 -5.84
CA PHE A 116 -1.27 3.48 -6.21
C PHE A 116 -0.64 4.41 -5.16
N SER A 117 -0.91 4.17 -3.87
CA SER A 117 -0.35 4.95 -2.77
C SER A 117 1.17 4.89 -2.74
N ALA A 118 1.75 3.68 -2.79
CA ALA A 118 3.20 3.50 -2.78
C ALA A 118 3.87 4.19 -3.98
N ALA A 119 3.30 4.04 -5.19
CA ALA A 119 3.81 4.67 -6.40
C ALA A 119 3.81 6.21 -6.30
N ILE A 120 2.68 6.80 -5.90
CA ILE A 120 2.52 8.25 -5.78
C ILE A 120 3.45 8.83 -4.71
N VAL A 121 3.51 8.21 -3.53
CA VAL A 121 4.35 8.68 -2.42
C VAL A 121 5.84 8.59 -2.77
N ALA A 122 6.31 7.47 -3.33
CA ALA A 122 7.69 7.30 -3.73
C ALA A 122 8.12 8.29 -4.83
N ALA A 123 7.26 8.50 -5.82
CA ALA A 123 7.49 9.46 -6.89
C ALA A 123 7.59 10.90 -6.35
N TYR A 124 6.69 11.27 -5.44
CA TYR A 124 6.72 12.59 -4.81
C TYR A 124 7.97 12.79 -3.94
N PHE A 125 8.33 11.82 -3.10
CA PHE A 125 9.54 11.90 -2.26
C PHE A 125 10.78 12.11 -3.14
N THR A 126 10.91 11.33 -4.21
CA THR A 126 12.03 11.44 -5.16
C THR A 126 12.06 12.80 -5.84
N ARG A 127 10.91 13.31 -6.30
CA ARG A 127 10.79 14.66 -6.87
C ARG A 127 11.25 15.75 -5.90
N GLN A 128 11.01 15.58 -4.61
CA GLN A 128 11.42 16.50 -3.55
C GLN A 128 12.85 16.26 -3.03
N GLY A 129 13.66 15.48 -3.75
CA GLY A 129 15.07 15.24 -3.42
C GLY A 129 15.31 14.19 -2.34
N LEU A 130 14.32 13.36 -2.01
CA LEU A 130 14.47 12.18 -1.17
C LEU A 130 14.38 10.91 -2.06
N PRO A 131 15.50 10.33 -2.51
CA PRO A 131 15.49 9.13 -3.35
C PRO A 131 14.67 8.02 -2.70
N SER A 132 13.59 7.61 -3.35
CA SER A 132 12.62 6.67 -2.80
C SER A 132 12.07 5.77 -3.89
N VAL A 133 11.68 4.55 -3.52
CA VAL A 133 11.18 3.55 -4.47
C VAL A 133 9.95 2.86 -3.92
N ALA A 134 8.92 2.72 -4.74
CA ALA A 134 7.73 1.95 -4.42
C ALA A 134 8.06 0.46 -4.49
N VAL A 135 7.70 -0.28 -3.46
CA VAL A 135 7.97 -1.72 -3.35
C VAL A 135 6.71 -2.42 -2.89
N ASN A 136 6.28 -3.48 -3.57
CA ASN A 136 5.22 -4.28 -3.00
C ASN A 136 5.79 -5.13 -1.85
N SER A 137 5.07 -5.25 -0.75
CA SER A 137 5.43 -6.11 0.39
C SER A 137 5.79 -7.55 -0.03
N TYR A 138 5.09 -8.11 -1.03
CA TYR A 138 5.39 -9.45 -1.55
C TYR A 138 6.69 -9.51 -2.36
N ASP A 139 7.15 -8.41 -2.95
CA ASP A 139 8.45 -8.33 -3.62
C ASP A 139 9.60 -8.30 -2.60
N LEU A 140 9.33 -7.90 -1.35
CA LEU A 140 10.24 -8.09 -0.22
C LEU A 140 10.22 -9.52 0.33
N GLY A 141 9.30 -10.38 -0.13
CA GLY A 141 9.15 -11.74 0.36
C GLY A 141 8.12 -11.91 1.47
N LEU A 142 7.17 -10.98 1.62
CA LEU A 142 5.99 -11.21 2.46
C LEU A 142 5.09 -12.28 1.83
N VAL A 143 5.24 -13.51 2.31
CA VAL A 143 4.40 -14.66 1.94
C VAL A 143 3.37 -14.96 3.02
N THR A 144 2.17 -15.35 2.62
CA THR A 144 1.03 -15.71 3.48
C THR A 144 0.45 -17.09 3.15
N ASP A 145 -0.49 -17.57 3.96
CA ASP A 145 -1.42 -18.62 3.56
C ASP A 145 -2.45 -18.14 2.51
N SER A 146 -3.20 -19.05 1.88
CA SER A 146 -4.23 -18.70 0.89
C SER A 146 -5.59 -18.36 1.53
N ASN A 147 -5.62 -17.88 2.78
CA ASN A 147 -6.86 -17.44 3.42
C ASN A 147 -7.24 -16.02 2.96
N PHE A 148 -7.57 -15.87 1.68
CA PHE A 148 -7.91 -14.61 1.04
C PHE A 148 -8.88 -13.76 1.86
N GLY A 149 -8.62 -12.46 1.94
CA GLY A 149 -9.35 -11.49 2.76
C GLY A 149 -8.83 -11.33 4.19
N SER A 150 -8.09 -12.32 4.73
CA SER A 150 -7.50 -12.29 6.08
C SER A 150 -6.35 -13.30 6.20
N ALA A 151 -5.41 -13.20 5.26
CA ALA A 151 -4.30 -14.13 5.15
C ALA A 151 -3.25 -13.91 6.25
N ASN A 152 -2.63 -15.00 6.72
CA ASN A 152 -1.61 -14.94 7.77
C ASN A 152 -0.20 -15.02 7.18
N PRO A 153 0.71 -14.10 7.54
CA PRO A 153 2.12 -14.20 7.17
C PRO A 153 2.75 -15.50 7.64
N LEU A 154 3.53 -16.13 6.76
CA LEU A 154 4.30 -17.33 7.06
C LEU A 154 5.65 -16.96 7.69
N PRO A 155 6.18 -17.75 8.65
CA PRO A 155 7.46 -17.43 9.31
C PRO A 155 8.66 -17.27 8.38
N ARG A 156 8.65 -17.94 7.22
CA ARG A 156 9.73 -17.84 6.21
C ARG A 156 9.91 -16.43 5.64
N SER A 157 8.87 -15.59 5.75
CA SER A 157 8.88 -14.23 5.22
C SER A 157 9.89 -13.32 5.92
N GLU A 158 10.19 -13.57 7.21
CA GLU A 158 11.10 -12.71 7.99
C GLU A 158 12.51 -12.66 7.39
N ALA A 159 13.08 -13.84 7.08
CA ALA A 159 14.43 -13.92 6.52
C ALA A 159 14.52 -13.27 5.14
N ALA A 160 13.51 -13.49 4.28
CA ALA A 160 13.45 -12.91 2.95
C ALA A 160 13.32 -11.38 3.00
N ILE A 161 12.46 -10.86 3.87
CA ILE A 161 12.27 -9.41 4.05
C ILE A 161 13.57 -8.76 4.55
N ALA A 162 14.24 -9.36 5.52
CA ALA A 162 15.51 -8.84 6.04
C ALA A 162 16.60 -8.76 4.95
N GLU A 163 16.70 -9.80 4.12
CA GLU A 163 17.65 -9.86 3.00
C GLU A 163 17.33 -8.82 1.93
N ASN A 164 16.08 -8.76 1.46
CA ASN A 164 15.66 -7.84 0.41
C ASN A 164 15.73 -6.37 0.85
N ILE A 165 15.39 -6.06 2.10
CA ILE A 165 15.49 -4.70 2.64
C ILE A 165 16.95 -4.23 2.72
N ALA A 166 17.91 -5.14 2.99
CA ALA A 166 19.33 -4.79 3.01
C ALA A 166 19.87 -4.34 1.64
N GLY A 167 19.13 -4.61 0.54
CA GLY A 167 19.44 -4.12 -0.80
C GLY A 167 19.24 -2.61 -0.98
N PHE A 168 18.41 -1.96 -0.16
CA PHE A 168 18.12 -0.53 -0.26
C PHE A 168 19.15 0.30 0.53
N ASN A 169 20.27 0.65 -0.11
CA ASN A 169 21.35 1.41 0.52
C ASN A 169 21.29 2.93 0.29
N GLU A 170 20.67 3.37 -0.80
CA GLU A 170 20.64 4.79 -1.21
C GLU A 170 19.22 5.33 -1.42
N GLN A 171 18.20 4.51 -1.23
CA GLN A 171 16.80 4.86 -1.46
C GLN A 171 15.96 4.44 -0.26
N VAL A 172 14.95 5.24 0.07
CA VAL A 172 13.95 4.88 1.08
C VAL A 172 12.91 3.95 0.42
N PRO A 173 12.75 2.70 0.89
CA PRO A 173 11.68 1.86 0.40
C PRO A 173 10.33 2.35 0.92
N VAL A 174 9.40 2.58 0.01
CA VAL A 174 7.98 2.90 0.27
C VAL A 174 7.18 1.65 -0.04
N VAL A 175 6.89 0.89 1.00
CA VAL A 175 6.34 -0.46 0.94
C VAL A 175 4.82 -0.41 1.01
N THR A 176 4.15 -1.17 0.16
CA THR A 176 2.70 -1.38 0.28
C THR A 176 2.36 -2.05 1.61
N GLY A 177 1.43 -1.48 2.36
CA GLY A 177 0.80 -2.18 3.48
C GLY A 177 -0.26 -3.16 2.99
N TYR A 178 -0.90 -3.89 3.92
CA TYR A 178 -2.14 -4.66 3.74
C TYR A 178 -2.10 -5.86 2.78
N ILE A 179 -1.26 -5.85 1.75
CA ILE A 179 -1.19 -6.85 0.69
C ILE A 179 0.00 -7.78 0.89
N ALA A 180 -0.04 -8.97 0.31
CA ALA A 180 1.04 -9.96 0.27
C ALA A 180 0.83 -10.91 -0.92
N LYS A 181 1.58 -12.01 -0.99
CA LYS A 181 1.28 -13.15 -1.87
C LYS A 181 1.21 -14.44 -1.08
N ASP A 182 0.44 -15.41 -1.55
CA ASP A 182 0.53 -16.78 -1.06
C ASP A 182 1.68 -17.55 -1.74
N GLU A 183 1.79 -18.86 -1.47
CA GLU A 183 2.83 -19.70 -2.06
C GLU A 183 2.65 -19.97 -3.55
N ASP A 184 1.42 -19.84 -4.06
CA ASP A 184 1.08 -20.00 -5.48
C ASP A 184 1.30 -18.69 -6.27
N GLY A 185 1.64 -17.60 -5.58
CA GLY A 185 1.93 -16.29 -6.15
C GLY A 185 0.69 -15.42 -6.30
N ASP A 186 -0.44 -15.82 -5.74
CA ASP A 186 -1.68 -15.05 -5.75
C ASP A 186 -1.64 -13.94 -4.71
N ILE A 187 -2.12 -12.76 -5.10
CA ILE A 187 -2.20 -11.62 -4.18
C ILE A 187 -3.23 -11.93 -3.09
N THR A 188 -2.81 -11.74 -1.85
CA THR A 188 -3.62 -11.88 -0.65
C THR A 188 -3.68 -10.56 0.10
N THR A 189 -4.69 -10.42 0.95
CA THR A 189 -4.80 -9.31 1.90
C THR A 189 -4.77 -9.80 3.35
N LEU A 190 -4.18 -9.00 4.22
CA LEU A 190 -3.94 -9.34 5.64
C LEU A 190 -5.15 -9.06 6.55
N GLY A 191 -6.29 -8.65 5.98
CA GLY A 191 -7.49 -8.29 6.73
C GLY A 191 -7.39 -6.93 7.43
N ARG A 192 -8.22 -6.76 8.48
CA ARG A 192 -8.35 -5.48 9.21
C ARG A 192 -7.03 -5.03 9.79
N SER A 193 -6.77 -3.72 9.71
CA SER A 193 -5.50 -3.11 10.17
C SER A 193 -4.26 -3.73 9.51
N GLY A 194 -4.40 -4.32 8.31
CA GLY A 194 -3.33 -5.07 7.66
C GLY A 194 -2.08 -4.25 7.35
N SER A 195 -2.20 -2.94 7.13
CA SER A 195 -1.02 -2.07 6.95
C SER A 195 -0.21 -1.89 8.25
N ASP A 196 -0.87 -1.82 9.41
CA ASP A 196 -0.19 -1.78 10.71
C ASP A 196 0.48 -3.13 11.00
N PHE A 197 -0.19 -4.22 10.61
CA PHE A 197 0.38 -5.56 10.70
C PHE A 197 1.60 -5.71 9.78
N THR A 198 1.54 -5.19 8.55
CA THR A 198 2.68 -5.17 7.62
C THR A 198 3.87 -4.44 8.24
N ALA A 199 3.65 -3.25 8.79
CA ALA A 199 4.70 -2.47 9.45
C ALA A 199 5.31 -3.20 10.65
N SER A 200 4.47 -3.86 11.46
CA SER A 200 4.91 -4.64 12.61
C SER A 200 5.73 -5.86 12.19
N PHE A 201 5.28 -6.56 11.14
CA PHE A 201 5.95 -7.74 10.61
C PHE A 201 7.31 -7.38 9.99
N ILE A 202 7.37 -6.33 9.17
CA ILE A 202 8.63 -5.81 8.61
C ILE A 202 9.57 -5.36 9.73
N GLY A 203 9.06 -4.62 10.72
CA GLY A 203 9.86 -4.16 11.86
C GLY A 203 10.49 -5.30 12.65
N ALA A 204 9.73 -6.38 12.89
CA ALA A 204 10.25 -7.59 13.51
C ALA A 204 11.33 -8.27 12.64
N ALA A 205 11.05 -8.44 11.33
CA ALA A 205 11.95 -9.10 10.39
C ALA A 205 13.33 -8.41 10.29
N VAL A 206 13.35 -7.07 10.29
CA VAL A 206 14.61 -6.29 10.16
C VAL A 206 15.27 -5.96 11.51
N GLY A 207 14.67 -6.40 12.64
CA GLY A 207 15.12 -6.01 13.97
C GLY A 207 15.09 -4.49 14.18
N ALA A 208 14.04 -3.82 13.71
CA ALA A 208 13.88 -2.37 13.86
C ALA A 208 13.85 -2.00 15.35
N GLY A 209 14.51 -0.90 15.70
CA GLY A 209 14.51 -0.40 17.08
C GLY A 209 13.18 0.22 17.48
N GLU A 210 12.41 0.68 16.50
CA GLU A 210 11.11 1.34 16.68
C GLU A 210 10.22 1.10 15.45
N ILE A 211 8.91 0.96 15.69
CA ILE A 211 7.86 1.02 14.67
C ILE A 211 6.93 2.17 15.06
N GLN A 212 6.72 3.12 14.16
CA GLN A 212 5.84 4.26 14.37
C GLN A 212 4.61 4.15 13.47
N ILE A 213 3.44 4.28 14.07
CA ILE A 213 2.16 4.33 13.37
C ILE A 213 1.67 5.78 13.37
N TRP A 214 1.68 6.40 12.20
CA TRP A 214 1.22 7.77 11.99
C TRP A 214 -0.23 7.76 11.50
N THR A 215 -1.07 8.47 12.25
CA THR A 215 -2.52 8.59 12.03
C THR A 215 -2.97 10.03 12.34
N ASP A 216 -4.25 10.32 12.15
CA ASP A 216 -4.92 11.60 12.36
C ASP A 216 -5.43 11.87 13.79
N VAL A 217 -5.10 10.99 14.75
CA VAL A 217 -5.41 11.14 16.18
C VAL A 217 -4.12 11.16 17.01
N ASP A 218 -4.15 11.80 18.18
CA ASP A 218 -3.02 11.95 19.11
C ASP A 218 -2.70 10.63 19.86
N GLY A 219 -2.51 9.55 19.11
CA GLY A 219 -2.25 8.21 19.63
C GLY A 219 -3.50 7.50 20.15
N VAL A 220 -3.28 6.55 21.06
CA VAL A 220 -4.38 5.76 21.65
C VAL A 220 -5.10 6.61 22.70
N MET A 221 -6.36 6.94 22.40
CA MET A 221 -7.24 7.71 23.27
C MET A 221 -7.98 6.80 24.26
N THR A 222 -8.56 7.39 25.31
CA THR A 222 -9.32 6.64 26.33
C THR A 222 -10.66 6.09 25.82
N ALA A 223 -11.18 6.64 24.73
CA ALA A 223 -12.34 6.21 23.96
C ALA A 223 -12.19 6.69 22.50
N ASP A 224 -13.11 6.26 21.62
CA ASP A 224 -13.21 6.80 20.25
C ASP A 224 -13.53 8.31 20.32
N PRO A 225 -12.62 9.20 19.86
CA PRO A 225 -12.75 10.65 20.02
C PRO A 225 -13.89 11.28 19.21
#